data_AF-A0A363RJN8-F1
#
_entry.id   AF-A0A363RJN8-F1
#
_cell.length_a   1.000
_cell.length_b   1.000
_cell.length_c   1.000
_cell.angle_alpha   90.00
_cell.angle_beta   90.00
_cell.angle_gamma   90.00
#
_symmetry.space_group_name_H-M   'P 1'
#
loop_
_entity.id
_entity.type
_entity.pdbx_description
1 polymer ?
#
loop_
_entity_poly.entity_id
_entity_poly.type
_entity_poly.pdbx_seq_one_letter_code
_entity_poly.pdbx_strand_id
1 'polypeptide(L)'
;MQYKKDIDGLRAIAVGSVILFHAGLAQQLPGGFFGVDIFFVISGFLIGRILFSDIAEGRNSLLRFYERRARRILPALFFVLLLSYGFARLLLTPLAFADFRNSLFATLGFASNIYFWLHSSYFEPASELKPLLHTWSLGVEEQYYILFPLLAFALRNSRWRWAAIALCAAASFIWAVATVSAQPNAAFYLLPARAWELLLGALGALWVAKNTLAPQSRVALSVLGVVLILVALLGLDAHLPHPGAYTLIPTLGTALVLVAQSPGGVATRLLQLPPMVWLGQISYSAYLWHQPLFAFWIYRFGKPSFEHYAFALIAGTLVLAYLSWRFIENPARSAARTSNQHFAWYGAAALVLLATALVPQTWLLSHRANEALQQLARIENLYDHFEFQKNIRNQVCHSVSMAERERNGCLHTRSKNIVLLGDSYAATLYQGLLHERNTRHTDYGIIQLTDGNAPPFFQDGQIDGGAPLREINEAKLQAIAALQPQKIVINWMIYGKNSSNDPQKELESLQATLARLRAISPASSIIVIGPVPNWSVSLQKNLMDFINDQDDFPRYMQQGLSANEAQWDAYFSSHLQKTRTTYLSALDVFCTAAGCLTSVDGTIAGMTAVDWGHLTKAGSLYLAEKIAPRIFD
;
A
#
# COMPACT_ATOMS: atom_id res chain seq x y z
N MET A 1 -11.72 -34.76 15.39
CA MET A 1 -10.98 -33.89 16.34
C MET A 1 -11.96 -33.03 17.13
N GLN A 2 -11.73 -32.84 18.43
CA GLN A 2 -12.53 -31.97 19.28
C GLN A 2 -12.34 -30.50 18.88
N TYR A 3 -13.45 -29.74 18.82
CA TYR A 3 -13.47 -28.31 18.52
C TYR A 3 -12.72 -27.51 19.60
N LYS A 4 -11.84 -26.59 19.20
CA LYS A 4 -10.96 -25.81 20.08
C LYS A 4 -11.29 -24.32 19.99
N LYS A 5 -12.06 -23.83 20.97
CA LYS A 5 -12.54 -22.43 21.07
C LYS A 5 -11.42 -21.40 21.22
N ASP A 6 -10.34 -21.79 21.89
CA ASP A 6 -9.15 -20.96 22.11
C ASP A 6 -8.43 -20.59 20.80
N ILE A 7 -8.45 -21.48 19.80
CA ILE A 7 -7.92 -21.19 18.47
C ILE A 7 -8.77 -20.13 17.76
N ASP A 8 -10.09 -20.16 17.91
CA ASP A 8 -10.95 -19.11 17.36
C ASP A 8 -10.67 -17.77 18.05
N GLY A 9 -10.43 -17.75 19.36
CA GLY A 9 -9.98 -16.54 20.06
C GLY A 9 -8.67 -15.96 19.51
N LEU A 10 -7.68 -16.80 19.20
CA LEU A 10 -6.45 -16.33 18.55
C LEU A 10 -6.72 -15.76 17.15
N ARG A 11 -7.61 -16.39 16.38
CA ARG A 11 -8.03 -15.88 15.05
C ARG A 11 -8.78 -14.55 15.16
N ALA A 12 -9.51 -14.33 16.25
CA ALA A 12 -10.17 -13.06 16.54
C ALA A 12 -9.17 -11.93 16.80
N ILE A 13 -8.12 -12.19 17.59
CA ILE A 13 -7.02 -11.24 17.78
C ILE A 13 -6.37 -10.91 16.43
N ALA A 14 -6.04 -11.94 15.65
CA ALA A 14 -5.38 -11.79 14.35
C ALA A 14 -6.20 -10.96 13.34
N VAL A 15 -7.49 -11.28 13.13
CA VAL A 15 -8.31 -10.52 12.16
C VAL A 15 -8.67 -9.14 12.69
N GLY A 16 -8.94 -9.03 13.99
CA GLY A 16 -9.29 -7.76 14.61
C GLY A 16 -8.14 -6.77 14.49
N SER A 17 -6.90 -7.21 14.75
CA SER A 17 -5.73 -6.34 14.64
C SER A 17 -5.50 -5.86 13.21
N VAL A 18 -5.65 -6.74 12.22
CA VAL A 18 -5.52 -6.39 10.79
C VAL A 18 -6.58 -5.38 10.38
N ILE A 19 -7.85 -5.61 10.73
CA ILE A 19 -8.95 -4.71 10.34
C ILE A 19 -8.75 -3.32 10.96
N LEU A 20 -8.42 -3.26 12.26
CA LEU A 20 -8.21 -1.99 12.96
C LEU A 20 -7.03 -1.22 12.37
N PHE A 21 -5.93 -1.90 12.06
CA PHE A 21 -4.76 -1.29 11.42
C PHE A 21 -5.12 -0.63 10.08
N HIS A 22 -5.82 -1.36 9.20
CA HIS A 22 -6.22 -0.83 7.89
C HIS A 22 -7.38 0.17 7.97
N ALA A 23 -8.09 0.25 9.09
CA ALA A 23 -9.14 1.25 9.34
C ALA A 23 -8.59 2.62 9.77
N GLY A 24 -7.28 2.84 9.73
CA GLY A 24 -6.63 4.09 10.14
C GLY A 24 -6.31 4.18 11.63
N LEU A 25 -6.48 3.09 12.40
CA LEU A 25 -6.17 3.05 13.84
C LEU A 25 -4.74 2.54 14.13
N ALA A 26 -3.82 2.74 13.18
CA ALA A 26 -2.43 2.33 13.31
C ALA A 26 -1.69 3.09 14.44
N GLN A 27 -2.15 4.28 14.84
CA GLN A 27 -1.56 4.98 15.99
C GLN A 27 -1.83 4.26 17.31
N GLN A 28 -3.00 3.63 17.47
CA GLN A 28 -3.37 2.89 18.67
C GLN A 28 -2.88 1.43 18.61
N LEU A 29 -2.74 0.88 17.40
CA LEU A 29 -2.33 -0.49 17.17
C LEU A 29 -1.26 -0.57 16.06
N PRO A 30 -0.05 -0.05 16.31
CA PRO A 30 1.00 0.10 15.29
C PRO A 30 1.44 -1.23 14.70
N GLY A 31 1.33 -2.32 15.46
CA GLY A 31 1.70 -3.66 15.05
C GLY A 31 0.52 -4.48 14.53
N GLY A 32 -0.63 -3.86 14.23
CA GLY A 32 -1.84 -4.60 13.87
C GLY A 32 -1.69 -5.46 12.61
N PHE A 33 -0.76 -5.10 11.71
CA PHE A 33 -0.38 -5.89 10.54
C PHE A 33 0.19 -7.28 10.88
N PHE A 34 0.79 -7.46 12.07
CA PHE A 34 1.28 -8.77 12.54
C PHE A 34 0.18 -9.81 12.73
N GLY A 35 -1.09 -9.42 12.67
CA GLY A 35 -2.20 -10.37 12.67
C GLY A 35 -2.11 -11.39 11.54
N VAL A 36 -1.51 -11.05 10.39
CA VAL A 36 -1.28 -12.00 9.29
C VAL A 36 -0.27 -13.10 9.70
N ASP A 37 0.80 -12.74 10.40
CA ASP A 37 1.81 -13.69 10.87
C ASP A 37 1.24 -14.64 11.94
N ILE A 38 0.38 -14.10 12.81
CA ILE A 38 -0.41 -14.91 13.76
C ILE A 38 -1.29 -15.91 13.00
N PHE A 39 -1.95 -15.47 11.91
CA PHE A 39 -2.73 -16.36 11.05
C PHE A 39 -1.87 -17.46 10.43
N PHE A 40 -0.70 -17.14 9.89
CA PHE A 40 0.20 -18.12 9.29
C PHE A 40 0.61 -19.21 10.28
N VAL A 41 0.95 -18.87 11.52
CA VAL A 41 1.27 -19.87 12.55
C VAL A 41 0.05 -20.73 12.91
N ILE A 42 -1.14 -20.13 13.05
CA ILE A 42 -2.39 -20.87 13.31
C ILE A 42 -2.71 -21.83 12.17
N SER A 43 -2.61 -21.36 10.92
CA SER A 43 -2.86 -22.12 9.70
C SER A 43 -1.91 -23.31 9.62
N GLY A 44 -0.61 -23.09 9.82
CA GLY A 44 0.40 -24.14 9.87
C GLY A 44 0.14 -25.20 10.96
N PHE A 45 -0.24 -24.77 12.16
CA PHE A 45 -0.57 -25.67 13.26
C PHE A 45 -1.81 -26.52 12.97
N LEU A 46 -2.88 -25.92 12.44
CA LEU A 46 -4.12 -26.64 12.11
C LEU A 46 -3.91 -27.63 10.98
N ILE A 47 -3.22 -27.23 9.91
CA ILE A 47 -2.91 -28.12 8.78
C ILE A 47 -1.97 -29.24 9.20
N GLY A 48 -0.90 -28.91 9.94
CA GLY A 48 0.00 -29.90 10.51
C GLY A 48 -0.75 -30.94 11.34
N ARG A 49 -1.61 -30.48 12.27
CA ARG A 49 -2.39 -31.40 13.12
C ARG A 49 -3.31 -32.31 12.31
N ILE A 50 -4.00 -31.79 11.29
CA ILE A 50 -4.83 -32.57 10.38
C ILE A 50 -4.00 -33.63 9.66
N LEU A 51 -2.94 -33.22 8.97
CA LEU A 51 -2.10 -34.14 8.17
C LEU A 51 -1.44 -35.20 9.03
N PHE A 52 -0.83 -34.83 10.16
CA PHE A 52 -0.13 -35.79 11.01
C PHE A 52 -1.10 -36.75 11.71
N SER A 53 -2.31 -36.31 12.06
CA SER A 53 -3.36 -37.22 12.56
C SER A 53 -3.85 -38.18 11.49
N ASP A 54 -4.10 -37.70 10.26
CA ASP A 54 -4.54 -38.55 9.16
C ASP A 54 -3.47 -39.58 8.77
N ILE A 55 -2.20 -39.18 8.78
CA ILE A 55 -1.06 -40.09 8.58
C ILE A 55 -0.99 -41.15 9.68
N ALA A 56 -1.10 -40.75 10.95
CA ALA A 56 -1.04 -41.67 12.08
C ALA A 56 -2.22 -42.66 12.09
N GLU A 57 -3.39 -42.23 11.63
CA GLU A 57 -4.61 -43.05 11.52
C GLU A 57 -4.68 -43.83 10.20
N GLY A 58 -3.64 -43.81 9.35
CA GLY A 58 -3.59 -44.52 8.06
C GLY A 58 -4.49 -43.94 6.97
N ARG A 59 -5.15 -42.80 7.21
CA ARG A 59 -6.06 -42.10 6.29
C ARG A 59 -5.30 -41.20 5.31
N ASN A 60 -4.37 -41.82 4.57
CA ASN A 60 -3.37 -41.19 3.71
C ASN A 60 -3.92 -40.67 2.36
N SER A 61 -4.98 -39.85 2.36
CA SER A 61 -5.62 -39.37 1.13
C SER A 61 -5.45 -37.86 0.94
N LEU A 62 -4.50 -37.49 0.07
CA LEU A 62 -4.29 -36.09 -0.34
C LEU A 62 -5.53 -35.49 -1.02
N LEU A 63 -6.21 -36.27 -1.86
CA LEU A 63 -7.45 -35.82 -2.52
C LEU A 63 -8.52 -35.40 -1.51
N ARG A 64 -8.76 -36.22 -0.47
CA ARG A 64 -9.70 -35.88 0.61
C ARG A 64 -9.25 -34.66 1.42
N PHE A 65 -7.94 -34.46 1.59
CA PHE A 65 -7.41 -33.26 2.24
C PHE A 65 -7.75 -32.00 1.42
N TYR A 66 -7.41 -32.00 0.12
CA TYR A 66 -7.66 -30.86 -0.77
C TYR A 66 -9.14 -30.58 -0.93
N GLU A 67 -9.99 -31.61 -1.05
CA GLU A 67 -11.44 -31.46 -1.11
C GLU A 67 -11.99 -30.70 0.11
N ARG A 68 -11.59 -31.11 1.33
CA ARG A 68 -12.03 -30.44 2.57
C ARG A 68 -11.55 -28.99 2.65
N ARG A 69 -10.35 -28.71 2.14
CA ARG A 69 -9.83 -27.34 2.07
C ARG A 69 -10.61 -26.50 1.07
N ALA A 70 -10.86 -27.03 -0.12
CA ALA A 70 -11.64 -26.36 -1.15
C ALA A 70 -13.06 -26.02 -0.65
N ARG A 71 -13.74 -26.96 0.04
CA ARG A 71 -15.07 -26.72 0.65
C ARG A 71 -15.07 -25.61 1.72
N ARG A 72 -13.91 -25.34 2.33
CA ARG A 72 -13.77 -24.34 3.39
C ARG A 72 -13.42 -22.95 2.85
N ILE A 73 -12.63 -22.87 1.77
CA ILE A 73 -11.99 -21.63 1.31
C ILE A 73 -12.73 -21.04 0.09
N LEU A 74 -12.93 -21.85 -0.95
CA LEU A 74 -13.41 -21.39 -2.25
C LEU A 74 -14.79 -20.73 -2.23
N PRO A 75 -15.80 -21.22 -1.49
CA PRO A 75 -17.15 -20.64 -1.51
C PRO A 75 -17.18 -19.16 -1.14
N ALA A 76 -16.60 -18.80 0.00
CA ALA A 76 -16.58 -17.42 0.47
C ALA A 76 -15.65 -16.56 -0.39
N LEU A 77 -14.52 -17.11 -0.85
CA LEU A 77 -13.62 -16.41 -1.77
C LEU A 77 -14.35 -16.01 -3.06
N PHE A 78 -14.96 -16.96 -3.76
CA PHE A 78 -15.66 -16.67 -5.02
C PHE A 78 -16.86 -15.76 -4.83
N PHE A 79 -17.57 -15.86 -3.70
CA PHE A 79 -18.63 -14.92 -3.37
C PHE A 79 -18.13 -13.48 -3.26
N VAL A 80 -17.03 -13.27 -2.52
CA VAL A 80 -16.41 -11.94 -2.38
C VAL A 80 -15.85 -11.46 -3.71
N LEU A 81 -15.18 -12.31 -4.49
CA LEU A 81 -14.66 -11.96 -5.81
C LEU A 81 -15.77 -11.57 -6.78
N LEU A 82 -16.90 -12.29 -6.78
CA LEU A 82 -18.04 -11.99 -7.64
C LEU A 82 -18.64 -10.61 -7.32
N LEU A 83 -18.88 -10.33 -6.04
CA LEU A 83 -19.41 -9.03 -5.63
C LEU A 83 -18.39 -7.92 -5.87
N SER A 84 -17.13 -8.15 -5.54
CA SER A 84 -16.05 -7.19 -5.80
C SER A 84 -15.91 -6.90 -7.29
N TYR A 85 -16.06 -7.90 -8.16
CA TYR A 85 -16.07 -7.70 -9.61
C TYR A 85 -17.23 -6.83 -10.08
N GLY A 86 -18.44 -7.07 -9.54
CA GLY A 86 -19.60 -6.21 -9.81
C GLY A 86 -19.37 -4.76 -9.41
N PHE A 87 -18.87 -4.52 -8.19
CA PHE A 87 -18.50 -3.19 -7.74
C PHE A 87 -17.36 -2.58 -8.57
N ALA A 88 -16.36 -3.37 -8.94
CA ALA A 88 -15.25 -2.92 -9.76
C ALA A 88 -15.74 -2.41 -11.12
N ARG A 89 -16.66 -3.14 -11.77
CA ARG A 89 -17.28 -2.72 -13.04
C ARG A 89 -18.04 -1.41 -12.95
N LEU A 90 -18.69 -1.17 -11.82
CA LEU A 90 -19.54 -0.01 -11.60
C LEU A 90 -18.74 1.23 -11.16
N LEU A 91 -17.69 1.03 -10.37
CA LEU A 91 -17.01 2.12 -9.67
C LEU A 91 -15.65 2.48 -10.28
N LEU A 92 -14.86 1.50 -10.72
CA LEU A 92 -13.48 1.74 -11.17
C LEU A 92 -13.43 2.38 -12.56
N THR A 93 -12.40 3.17 -12.82
CA THR A 93 -12.03 3.58 -14.19
C THR A 93 -11.41 2.42 -14.96
N PRO A 94 -11.37 2.49 -16.30
CA PRO A 94 -10.76 1.45 -17.12
C PRO A 94 -9.35 1.06 -16.69
N LEU A 95 -8.55 2.06 -16.33
CA LEU A 95 -7.20 1.85 -15.81
C LEU A 95 -7.22 1.06 -14.48
N ALA A 96 -7.98 1.51 -13.49
CA ALA A 96 -8.08 0.84 -12.20
C ALA A 96 -8.72 -0.55 -12.30
N PHE A 97 -9.66 -0.73 -13.23
CA PHE A 97 -10.27 -2.04 -13.49
C PHE A 97 -9.32 -3.00 -14.19
N ALA A 98 -8.40 -2.53 -15.03
CA ALA A 98 -7.38 -3.38 -15.62
C ALA A 98 -6.46 -3.97 -14.53
N ASP A 99 -6.02 -3.16 -13.55
CA ASP A 99 -5.26 -3.63 -12.38
C ASP A 99 -6.11 -4.57 -11.50
N PHE A 100 -7.38 -4.23 -11.24
CA PHE A 100 -8.31 -5.12 -10.53
C PHE A 100 -8.49 -6.47 -11.25
N ARG A 101 -8.62 -6.48 -12.58
CA ARG A 101 -8.76 -7.70 -13.38
C ARG A 101 -7.51 -8.56 -13.28
N ASN A 102 -6.33 -7.95 -13.39
CA ASN A 102 -5.08 -8.68 -13.32
C ASN A 102 -4.87 -9.29 -11.92
N SER A 103 -5.17 -8.53 -10.85
CA SER A 103 -5.17 -9.07 -9.49
C SER A 103 -6.23 -10.15 -9.28
N LEU A 104 -7.42 -10.02 -9.88
CA LEU A 104 -8.46 -11.06 -9.87
C LEU A 104 -7.96 -12.37 -10.50
N PHE A 105 -7.33 -12.30 -11.68
CA PHE A 105 -6.73 -13.47 -12.34
C PHE A 105 -5.64 -14.10 -11.48
N ALA A 106 -4.79 -13.28 -10.88
CA ALA A 106 -3.75 -13.74 -9.97
C ALA A 106 -4.34 -14.40 -8.72
N THR A 107 -5.41 -13.85 -8.12
CA THR A 107 -6.09 -14.46 -6.97
C THR A 107 -6.72 -15.81 -7.33
N LEU A 108 -7.37 -15.93 -8.50
CA LEU A 108 -7.96 -17.19 -8.96
C LEU A 108 -6.90 -18.28 -9.17
N GLY A 109 -5.69 -17.91 -9.58
CA GLY A 109 -4.55 -18.81 -9.72
C GLY A 109 -3.70 -18.98 -8.45
N PHE A 110 -4.11 -18.41 -7.30
CA PHE A 110 -3.32 -18.35 -6.06
C PHE A 110 -1.90 -17.78 -6.24
N ALA A 111 -1.77 -16.82 -7.14
CA ALA A 111 -0.53 -16.11 -7.50
C ALA A 111 -0.62 -14.59 -7.23
N SER A 112 -1.64 -14.14 -6.50
CA SER A 112 -1.82 -12.73 -6.09
C SER A 112 -0.58 -12.16 -5.40
N ASN A 113 0.11 -12.95 -4.57
CA ASN A 113 1.35 -12.53 -3.93
C ASN A 113 2.48 -12.26 -4.92
N ILE A 114 2.61 -13.07 -5.97
CA ILE A 114 3.59 -12.85 -7.04
C ILE A 114 3.20 -11.60 -7.85
N TYR A 115 1.91 -11.42 -8.13
CA TYR A 115 1.40 -10.24 -8.82
C TYR A 115 1.74 -8.95 -8.08
N PHE A 116 1.40 -8.85 -6.79
CA PHE A 116 1.66 -7.65 -5.99
C PHE A 116 3.15 -7.44 -5.70
N TRP A 117 3.95 -8.51 -5.67
CA TRP A 117 5.41 -8.37 -5.65
C TRP A 117 5.92 -7.65 -6.91
N LEU A 118 5.50 -8.11 -8.09
CA LEU A 118 5.91 -7.52 -9.38
C LEU A 118 5.37 -6.09 -9.60
N HIS A 119 4.24 -5.74 -8.98
CA HIS A 119 3.53 -4.46 -9.18
C HIS A 119 3.51 -3.61 -7.89
N SER A 120 4.68 -3.46 -7.26
CA SER A 120 4.89 -2.72 -6.01
C SER A 120 5.72 -1.43 -6.17
N SER A 121 5.78 -0.88 -7.39
CA SER A 121 6.59 0.31 -7.70
C SER A 121 5.92 1.63 -7.30
N TYR A 122 6.72 2.70 -7.17
CA TYR A 122 6.28 4.05 -6.77
C TYR A 122 5.13 4.64 -7.63
N PHE A 123 5.06 4.30 -8.92
CA PHE A 123 4.05 4.81 -9.85
C PHE A 123 2.75 3.99 -9.89
N GLU A 124 2.64 2.97 -9.03
CA GLU A 124 1.41 2.17 -8.92
C GLU A 124 0.35 2.91 -8.09
N PRO A 125 -0.95 2.61 -8.32
CA PRO A 125 -2.00 3.12 -7.45
C PRO A 125 -1.71 2.79 -5.99
N ALA A 126 -2.01 3.73 -5.09
CA ALA A 126 -1.84 3.54 -3.66
C ALA A 126 -2.46 2.21 -3.21
N SER A 127 -1.72 1.43 -2.43
CA SER A 127 -2.13 0.09 -1.97
C SER A 127 -3.55 0.06 -1.37
N GLU A 128 -3.93 1.13 -0.67
CA GLU A 128 -5.27 1.30 -0.08
C GLU A 128 -6.41 1.35 -1.11
N LEU A 129 -6.13 1.69 -2.37
CA LEU A 129 -7.10 1.71 -3.47
C LEU A 129 -7.28 0.35 -4.15
N LYS A 130 -6.42 -0.64 -3.86
CA LYS A 130 -6.45 -1.97 -4.52
C LYS A 130 -7.40 -2.91 -3.76
N PRO A 131 -8.60 -3.25 -4.30
CA PRO A 131 -9.62 -4.00 -3.54
C PRO A 131 -9.22 -5.43 -3.19
N LEU A 132 -8.39 -6.06 -4.02
CA LEU A 132 -7.96 -7.45 -3.83
C LEU A 132 -6.55 -7.56 -3.23
N LEU A 133 -5.98 -6.47 -2.74
CA LEU A 133 -4.59 -6.43 -2.26
C LEU A 133 -4.28 -7.56 -1.27
N HIS A 134 -5.07 -7.67 -0.20
CA HIS A 134 -4.81 -8.60 0.90
C HIS A 134 -5.07 -10.07 0.54
N THR A 135 -5.49 -10.38 -0.69
CA THR A 135 -5.48 -11.76 -1.20
C THR A 135 -4.07 -12.31 -1.39
N TRP A 136 -3.02 -11.49 -1.29
CA TRP A 136 -1.64 -11.95 -1.33
C TRP A 136 -1.34 -12.99 -0.24
N SER A 137 -1.80 -12.77 1.00
CA SER A 137 -1.54 -13.68 2.12
C SER A 137 -2.25 -15.02 1.91
N LEU A 138 -3.45 -14.98 1.31
CA LEU A 138 -4.17 -16.16 0.87
C LEU A 138 -3.40 -16.92 -0.21
N GLY A 139 -2.79 -16.23 -1.18
CA GLY A 139 -1.91 -16.86 -2.18
C GLY A 139 -0.76 -17.63 -1.53
N VAL A 140 -0.09 -17.04 -0.53
CA VAL A 140 0.96 -17.70 0.26
C VAL A 140 0.42 -18.92 1.01
N GLU A 141 -0.72 -18.81 1.68
CA GLU A 141 -1.34 -19.93 2.39
C GLU A 141 -1.72 -21.07 1.45
N GLU A 142 -2.34 -20.79 0.31
CA GLU A 142 -2.76 -21.82 -0.64
C GLU A 142 -1.57 -22.51 -1.30
N GLN A 143 -0.49 -21.78 -1.62
CA GLN A 143 0.78 -22.38 -2.07
C GLN A 143 1.35 -23.32 -1.00
N TYR A 144 1.33 -22.91 0.27
CA TYR A 144 1.70 -23.79 1.38
C TYR A 144 0.76 -25.01 1.50
N TYR A 145 -0.55 -24.82 1.35
CA TYR A 145 -1.52 -25.92 1.38
C TYR A 145 -1.32 -26.90 0.24
N ILE A 146 -0.77 -26.49 -0.90
CA ILE A 146 -0.39 -27.39 -2.00
C ILE A 146 0.91 -28.14 -1.65
N LEU A 147 1.97 -27.42 -1.28
CA LEU A 147 3.32 -27.98 -1.13
C LEU A 147 3.53 -28.77 0.16
N PHE A 148 3.02 -28.28 1.30
CA PHE A 148 3.30 -28.87 2.61
C PHE A 148 2.70 -30.27 2.80
N PRO A 149 1.47 -30.58 2.36
CA PRO A 149 0.99 -31.96 2.39
C PRO A 149 1.89 -32.92 1.63
N LEU A 150 2.41 -32.54 0.46
CA LEU A 150 3.34 -33.39 -0.31
C LEU A 150 4.60 -33.70 0.50
N LEU A 151 5.18 -32.67 1.13
CA LEU A 151 6.34 -32.82 2.02
C LEU A 151 6.02 -33.72 3.24
N ALA A 152 4.89 -33.46 3.93
CA ALA A 152 4.48 -34.21 5.11
C ALA A 152 4.23 -35.70 4.77
N PHE A 153 3.65 -35.97 3.61
CA PHE A 153 3.41 -37.33 3.11
C PHE A 153 4.68 -38.04 2.65
N ALA A 154 5.62 -37.32 2.01
CA ALA A 154 6.92 -37.88 1.65
C ALA A 154 7.73 -38.28 2.89
N LEU A 155 7.62 -37.49 3.97
CA LEU A 155 8.32 -37.72 5.24
C LEU A 155 7.52 -38.59 6.22
N ARG A 156 6.39 -39.19 5.82
CA ARG A 156 5.44 -39.84 6.75
C ARG A 156 6.05 -40.94 7.63
N ASN A 157 7.00 -41.70 7.08
CA ASN A 157 7.69 -42.80 7.77
C ASN A 157 9.11 -42.43 8.21
N SER A 158 9.56 -41.20 7.98
CA SER A 158 10.92 -40.77 8.28
C SER A 158 11.07 -40.35 9.74
N ARG A 159 12.05 -40.92 10.44
CA ARG A 159 12.45 -40.44 11.78
C ARG A 159 12.99 -39.00 11.76
N TRP A 160 13.42 -38.51 10.60
CA TRP A 160 13.97 -37.18 10.39
C TRP A 160 12.90 -36.13 10.05
N ARG A 161 11.62 -36.49 10.03
CA ARG A 161 10.52 -35.58 9.65
C ARG A 161 10.55 -34.24 10.38
N TRP A 162 10.79 -34.26 11.69
CA TRP A 162 10.87 -33.02 12.48
C TRP A 162 12.08 -32.17 12.07
N ALA A 163 13.27 -32.78 11.97
CA ALA A 163 14.51 -32.10 11.59
C ALA A 163 14.44 -31.49 10.19
N ALA A 164 13.84 -32.19 9.22
CA ALA A 164 13.67 -31.70 7.86
C ALA A 164 12.74 -30.48 7.80
N ILE A 165 11.61 -30.50 8.52
CA ILE A 165 10.69 -29.36 8.59
C ILE A 165 11.35 -28.19 9.32
N ALA A 166 12.08 -28.46 10.41
CA ALA A 166 12.82 -27.44 11.15
C ALA A 166 13.93 -26.79 10.30
N LEU A 167 14.64 -27.58 9.50
CA LEU A 167 15.64 -27.07 8.57
C LEU A 167 15.01 -26.18 7.49
N CYS A 168 13.87 -26.57 6.92
CA CYS A 168 13.14 -25.73 5.97
C CYS A 168 12.66 -24.42 6.60
N ALA A 169 12.17 -24.48 7.85
CA ALA A 169 11.77 -23.28 8.60
C ALA A 169 12.97 -22.37 8.86
N ALA A 170 14.10 -22.91 9.29
CA ALA A 170 15.32 -22.15 9.53
C ALA A 170 15.84 -21.51 8.23
N ALA A 171 15.88 -22.25 7.13
CA ALA A 171 16.30 -21.73 5.83
C ALA A 171 15.38 -20.58 5.34
N SER A 172 14.07 -20.75 5.48
CA SER A 172 13.09 -19.71 5.14
C SER A 172 13.23 -18.47 6.03
N PHE A 173 13.47 -18.64 7.34
CA PHE A 173 13.69 -17.53 8.26
C PHE A 173 14.99 -16.77 7.96
N ILE A 174 16.10 -17.49 7.71
CA ILE A 174 17.37 -16.89 7.32
C ILE A 174 17.21 -16.09 6.02
N TRP A 175 16.48 -16.64 5.04
CA TRP A 175 16.17 -15.93 3.81
C TRP A 175 15.36 -14.65 4.05
N ALA A 176 14.34 -14.70 4.92
CA ALA A 176 13.55 -13.52 5.29
C ALA A 176 14.43 -12.41 5.87
N VAL A 177 15.26 -12.73 6.87
CA VAL A 177 16.16 -11.77 7.52
C VAL A 177 17.21 -11.22 6.55
N ALA A 178 17.74 -12.05 5.65
CA ALA A 178 18.74 -11.62 4.68
C ALA A 178 18.16 -10.70 3.58
N THR A 179 16.88 -10.87 3.23
CA THR A 179 16.26 -10.16 2.10
C THR A 179 15.44 -8.94 2.50
N VAL A 180 15.01 -8.82 3.76
CA VAL A 180 14.10 -7.74 4.20
C VAL A 180 14.63 -6.33 3.92
N SER A 181 15.94 -6.11 4.02
CA SER A 181 16.54 -4.79 3.76
C SER A 181 16.84 -4.55 2.28
N ALA A 182 17.25 -5.60 1.55
CA ALA A 182 17.68 -5.47 0.16
C ALA A 182 16.52 -5.56 -0.85
N GLN A 183 15.51 -6.37 -0.55
CA GLN A 183 14.35 -6.61 -1.40
C GLN A 183 13.08 -6.72 -0.54
N PRO A 184 12.66 -5.63 0.12
CA PRO A 184 11.55 -5.64 1.10
C PRO A 184 10.25 -6.22 0.52
N ASN A 185 9.90 -5.88 -0.72
CA ASN A 185 8.68 -6.38 -1.36
C ASN A 185 8.75 -7.90 -1.62
N ALA A 186 9.92 -8.43 -1.99
CA ALA A 186 10.11 -9.87 -2.17
C ALA A 186 9.99 -10.60 -0.83
N ALA A 187 10.62 -10.07 0.22
CA ALA A 187 10.52 -10.61 1.57
C ALA A 187 9.06 -10.61 2.07
N PHE A 188 8.31 -9.55 1.81
CA PHE A 188 6.93 -9.40 2.27
C PHE A 188 5.94 -10.35 1.58
N TYR A 189 6.00 -10.47 0.26
CA TYR A 189 4.99 -11.17 -0.53
C TYR A 189 5.32 -12.65 -0.82
N LEU A 190 6.59 -13.04 -0.95
CA LEU A 190 6.93 -14.36 -1.49
C LEU A 190 6.97 -15.45 -0.41
N LEU A 191 6.41 -16.61 -0.74
CA LEU A 191 6.37 -17.78 0.15
C LEU A 191 7.74 -18.16 0.74
N PRO A 192 8.88 -18.15 0.01
CA PRO A 192 10.17 -18.53 0.59
C PRO A 192 10.57 -17.71 1.83
N ALA A 193 10.17 -16.44 1.93
CA ALA A 193 10.45 -15.59 3.09
C ALA A 193 9.37 -15.67 4.20
N ARG A 194 8.18 -16.21 3.90
CA ARG A 194 7.06 -16.33 4.87
C ARG A 194 6.83 -17.77 5.35
N ALA A 195 7.37 -18.77 4.66
CA ALA A 195 7.08 -20.18 4.92
C ALA A 195 7.46 -20.63 6.34
N TRP A 196 8.49 -20.03 6.95
CA TRP A 196 8.94 -20.35 8.30
C TRP A 196 7.84 -20.17 9.36
N GLU A 197 6.90 -19.24 9.17
CA GLU A 197 5.80 -18.96 10.10
C GLU A 197 4.78 -20.11 10.09
N LEU A 198 4.38 -20.55 8.89
CA LEU A 198 3.52 -21.71 8.68
C LEU A 198 4.22 -22.99 9.17
N LEU A 199 5.52 -23.15 8.90
CA LEU A 199 6.29 -24.30 9.34
C LEU A 199 6.49 -24.33 10.87
N LEU A 200 6.61 -23.17 11.53
CA LEU A 200 6.65 -23.05 12.99
C LEU A 200 5.35 -23.60 13.61
N GLY A 201 4.20 -23.24 13.05
CA GLY A 201 2.91 -23.81 13.42
C GLY A 201 2.89 -25.33 13.27
N ALA A 202 3.34 -25.85 12.13
CA ALA A 202 3.38 -27.28 11.86
C ALA A 202 4.34 -28.05 12.80
N LEU A 203 5.48 -27.46 13.17
CA LEU A 203 6.39 -27.98 14.18
C LEU A 203 5.72 -28.04 15.55
N GLY A 204 4.97 -27.01 15.93
CA GLY A 204 4.15 -27.01 17.15
C GLY A 204 3.13 -28.16 17.16
N ALA A 205 2.50 -28.46 16.02
CA ALA A 205 1.57 -29.57 15.89
C ALA A 205 2.26 -30.94 16.06
N LEU A 206 3.44 -31.13 15.48
CA LEU A 206 4.26 -32.34 15.71
C LEU A 206 4.68 -32.50 17.16
N TRP A 207 5.05 -31.39 17.79
CA TRP A 207 5.49 -31.38 19.18
C TRP A 207 4.37 -31.82 20.11
N VAL A 208 3.18 -31.23 19.97
CA VAL A 208 1.98 -31.55 20.75
C VAL A 208 1.52 -33.01 20.55
N ALA A 209 1.76 -33.60 19.37
CA ALA A 209 1.39 -34.98 19.11
C ALA A 209 2.20 -36.00 19.94
N LYS A 210 3.40 -35.65 20.41
CA LYS A 210 4.30 -36.56 21.14
C LYS A 210 4.57 -36.15 22.58
N ASN A 211 4.36 -34.88 22.92
CA ASN A 211 4.76 -34.31 24.20
C ASN A 211 3.54 -33.77 24.95
N THR A 212 3.59 -33.89 26.27
CA THR A 212 2.63 -33.25 27.16
C THR A 212 3.38 -32.41 28.18
N LEU A 213 2.92 -31.17 28.39
CA LEU A 213 3.50 -30.26 29.36
C LEU A 213 2.91 -30.49 30.76
N ALA A 214 3.72 -30.21 31.78
CA ALA A 214 3.24 -30.08 33.15
C ALA A 214 2.23 -28.91 33.27
N PRO A 215 1.20 -29.00 34.12
CA PRO A 215 0.13 -27.99 34.20
C PRO A 215 0.63 -26.54 34.41
N GLN A 216 1.63 -26.35 35.26
CA GLN A 216 2.22 -25.02 35.53
C GLN A 216 2.89 -24.45 34.27
N SER A 217 3.65 -25.26 33.53
CA SER A 217 4.28 -24.88 32.27
C SER A 217 3.24 -24.51 31.21
N ARG A 218 2.08 -25.18 31.18
CA ARG A 218 0.98 -24.83 30.25
C ARG A 218 0.47 -23.43 30.52
N VAL A 219 0.21 -23.08 31.77
CA VAL A 219 -0.27 -21.74 32.14
C VAL A 219 0.80 -20.69 31.83
N ALA A 220 2.05 -20.93 32.25
CA ALA A 220 3.16 -19.99 32.02
C ALA A 220 3.41 -19.72 30.54
N LEU A 221 3.47 -20.76 29.69
CA LEU A 221 3.70 -20.60 28.25
C LEU A 221 2.51 -19.95 27.54
N SER A 222 1.28 -20.25 27.98
CA SER A 222 0.08 -19.62 27.43
C SER A 222 0.04 -18.12 27.74
N VAL A 223 0.37 -17.72 28.98
CA VAL A 223 0.45 -16.31 29.37
C VAL A 223 1.60 -15.61 28.65
N LEU A 224 2.80 -16.19 28.63
CA LEU A 224 3.95 -15.65 27.90
C LEU A 224 3.62 -15.46 26.42
N GLY A 225 2.96 -16.44 25.80
CA GLY A 225 2.56 -16.36 24.40
C GLY A 225 1.60 -15.19 24.11
N VAL A 226 0.60 -14.99 24.97
CA VAL A 226 -0.31 -13.84 24.86
C VAL A 226 0.42 -12.52 25.08
N VAL A 227 1.33 -12.44 26.06
CA VAL A 227 2.13 -11.22 26.30
C VAL A 227 2.97 -10.87 25.09
N LEU A 228 3.65 -11.85 24.47
CA LEU A 228 4.44 -11.60 23.25
C LEU A 228 3.56 -11.10 22.10
N ILE A 229 2.37 -11.67 21.92
CA ILE A 229 1.40 -11.17 20.92
C ILE A 229 1.04 -9.72 21.21
N LEU A 230 0.69 -9.37 22.46
CA LEU A 230 0.32 -8.00 22.82
C LEU A 230 1.48 -7.01 22.65
N VAL A 231 2.70 -7.40 23.01
CA VAL A 231 3.91 -6.59 22.79
C VAL A 231 4.10 -6.32 21.30
N ALA A 232 3.91 -7.32 20.45
CA ALA A 232 4.02 -7.13 19.01
C ALA A 232 2.95 -6.19 18.47
N LEU A 233 1.69 -6.35 18.88
CA LEU A 233 0.57 -5.56 18.36
C LEU A 233 0.59 -4.09 18.83
N LEU A 234 1.04 -3.83 20.07
CA LEU A 234 0.99 -2.51 20.70
C LEU A 234 2.32 -1.74 20.65
N GLY A 235 3.46 -2.45 20.55
CA GLY A 235 4.79 -1.87 20.74
C GLY A 235 5.70 -1.89 19.51
N LEU A 236 5.35 -2.61 18.46
CA LEU A 236 6.12 -2.67 17.21
C LEU A 236 5.36 -1.96 16.11
N ASP A 237 6.03 -1.17 15.28
CA ASP A 237 5.42 -0.42 14.18
C ASP A 237 5.92 -0.89 12.80
N ALA A 238 5.33 -0.29 11.76
CA ALA A 238 5.64 -0.60 10.37
C ALA A 238 6.99 -0.03 9.88
N HIS A 239 7.72 0.73 10.70
CA HIS A 239 9.07 1.21 10.34
C HIS A 239 10.13 0.13 10.56
N LEU A 240 9.83 -0.88 11.37
CA LEU A 240 10.72 -2.02 11.56
C LEU A 240 10.75 -2.93 10.31
N PRO A 241 11.92 -3.46 9.92
CA PRO A 241 12.01 -4.40 8.81
C PRO A 241 11.11 -5.62 9.03
N HIS A 242 10.20 -5.86 8.08
CA HIS A 242 9.21 -6.93 8.13
C HIS A 242 9.01 -7.60 6.76
N PRO A 243 8.96 -8.95 6.68
CA PRO A 243 9.24 -9.92 7.75
C PRO A 243 10.71 -9.96 8.13
N GLY A 244 11.00 -10.17 9.41
CA GLY A 244 12.37 -10.21 9.90
C GLY A 244 12.46 -10.71 11.34
N ALA A 245 13.56 -10.38 12.02
CA ALA A 245 13.81 -10.84 13.39
C ALA A 245 12.66 -10.46 14.36
N TYR A 246 12.09 -9.26 14.22
CA TYR A 246 10.96 -8.81 15.05
C TYR A 246 9.69 -9.63 14.86
N THR A 247 9.52 -10.25 13.69
CA THR A 247 8.38 -11.13 13.40
C THR A 247 8.41 -12.41 14.24
N LEU A 248 9.55 -12.77 14.84
CA LEU A 248 9.63 -13.88 15.81
C LEU A 248 8.73 -13.64 17.03
N ILE A 249 8.52 -12.38 17.44
CA ILE A 249 7.77 -12.06 18.66
C ILE A 249 6.31 -12.54 18.57
N PRO A 250 5.49 -12.09 17.58
CA PRO A 250 4.11 -12.57 17.46
C PRO A 250 4.01 -14.04 17.05
N THR A 251 4.94 -14.53 16.23
CA THR A 251 4.89 -15.92 15.73
C THR A 251 5.26 -16.95 16.79
N LEU A 252 6.31 -16.69 17.57
CA LEU A 252 6.67 -17.51 18.72
C LEU A 252 5.62 -17.39 19.82
N GLY A 253 5.09 -16.19 20.06
CA GLY A 253 3.97 -15.98 20.98
C GLY A 253 2.77 -16.86 20.63
N THR A 254 2.38 -16.87 19.36
CA THR A 254 1.30 -17.71 18.83
C THR A 254 1.60 -19.20 18.98
N ALA A 255 2.81 -19.63 18.61
CA ALA A 255 3.23 -21.02 18.75
C ALA A 255 3.20 -21.49 20.22
N LEU A 256 3.62 -20.64 21.16
CA LEU A 256 3.57 -20.92 22.60
C LEU A 256 2.14 -21.12 23.11
N VAL A 257 1.19 -20.25 22.72
CA VAL A 257 -0.23 -20.43 23.10
C VAL A 257 -0.78 -21.76 22.56
N LEU A 258 -0.49 -22.09 21.29
CA LEU A 258 -0.97 -23.32 20.65
C LEU A 258 -0.38 -24.59 21.28
N VAL A 259 0.91 -24.57 21.60
CA VAL A 259 1.63 -25.70 22.21
C VAL A 259 1.27 -25.88 23.68
N ALA A 260 1.02 -24.79 24.41
CA ALA A 260 0.69 -24.80 25.83
C ALA A 260 -0.52 -25.69 26.15
N GLN A 261 -1.55 -25.69 25.31
CA GLN A 261 -2.79 -26.46 25.51
C GLN A 261 -3.31 -26.40 26.95
N SER A 262 -3.41 -25.19 27.53
CA SER A 262 -3.69 -24.95 28.95
C SER A 262 -5.19 -24.88 29.23
N PRO A 263 -5.89 -25.99 29.55
CA PRO A 263 -7.33 -25.98 29.69
C PRO A 263 -7.68 -25.28 31.00
N GLY A 264 -8.55 -24.26 30.95
CA GLY A 264 -8.94 -23.51 32.14
C GLY A 264 -7.91 -22.51 32.68
N GLY A 265 -6.75 -22.33 32.03
CA GLY A 265 -5.82 -21.23 32.34
C GLY A 265 -6.39 -19.86 31.97
N VAL A 266 -5.93 -18.79 32.61
CA VAL A 266 -6.48 -17.42 32.45
C VAL A 266 -6.45 -16.95 31.00
N ALA A 267 -5.30 -17.05 30.33
CA ALA A 267 -5.15 -16.70 28.90
C ALA A 267 -6.13 -17.48 28.01
N THR A 268 -6.24 -18.79 28.21
CA THR A 268 -7.21 -19.64 27.48
C THR A 268 -8.66 -19.22 27.75
N ARG A 269 -9.03 -18.89 29.00
CA ARG A 269 -10.39 -18.44 29.33
C ARG A 269 -10.75 -17.14 28.61
N LEU A 270 -9.82 -16.19 28.53
CA LEU A 270 -10.00 -14.93 27.81
C LEU A 270 -10.21 -15.16 26.31
N LEU A 271 -9.40 -16.03 25.70
CA LEU A 271 -9.54 -16.40 24.29
C LEU A 271 -10.85 -17.16 24.01
N GLN A 272 -11.43 -17.82 25.01
CA GLN A 272 -12.68 -18.56 24.89
C GLN A 272 -13.93 -17.72 25.21
N LEU A 273 -13.78 -16.42 25.47
CA LEU A 273 -14.92 -15.53 25.66
C LEU A 273 -15.85 -15.55 24.44
N PRO A 274 -17.19 -15.51 24.62
CA PRO A 274 -18.12 -15.65 23.50
C PRO A 274 -17.88 -14.67 22.34
N PRO A 275 -17.58 -13.37 22.56
CA PRO A 275 -17.27 -12.44 21.47
C PRO A 275 -16.01 -12.81 20.68
N MET A 276 -14.96 -13.28 21.38
CA MET A 276 -13.72 -13.73 20.76
C MET A 276 -13.96 -14.97 19.91
N VAL A 277 -14.70 -15.95 20.43
CA VAL A 277 -15.04 -17.15 19.66
C VAL A 277 -15.87 -16.80 18.44
N TRP A 278 -16.88 -15.93 18.59
CA TRP A 278 -17.73 -15.49 17.48
C TRP A 278 -16.92 -14.80 16.37
N LEU A 279 -16.08 -13.83 16.74
CA LEU A 279 -15.22 -13.12 15.78
C LEU A 279 -14.23 -14.10 15.10
N GLY A 280 -13.69 -15.04 15.85
CA GLY A 280 -12.83 -16.11 15.34
C GLY A 280 -13.52 -17.03 14.33
N GLN A 281 -14.80 -17.31 14.53
CA GLN A 281 -15.60 -18.14 13.60
C GLN A 281 -15.78 -17.46 12.24
N ILE A 282 -16.04 -16.15 12.23
CA ILE A 282 -16.25 -15.36 11.01
C ILE A 282 -14.95 -14.79 10.42
N SER A 283 -13.82 -14.97 11.10
CA SER A 283 -12.52 -14.34 10.77
C SER A 283 -12.09 -14.46 9.31
N TYR A 284 -12.34 -15.60 8.66
CA TYR A 284 -11.98 -15.79 7.26
C TYR A 284 -12.80 -14.88 6.34
N SER A 285 -14.13 -14.89 6.50
CA SER A 285 -15.03 -14.00 5.77
C SER A 285 -14.74 -12.51 6.08
N ALA A 286 -14.42 -12.17 7.33
CA ALA A 286 -14.04 -10.80 7.71
C ALA A 286 -12.74 -10.34 7.03
N TYR A 287 -11.73 -11.22 6.98
CA TYR A 287 -10.49 -10.95 6.27
C TYR A 287 -10.71 -10.76 4.76
N LEU A 288 -11.64 -11.49 4.14
CA LEU A 288 -11.93 -11.29 2.71
C LEU A 288 -12.67 -9.96 2.44
N TRP A 289 -13.58 -9.55 3.32
CA TRP A 289 -14.45 -8.40 3.09
C TRP A 289 -13.85 -7.04 3.41
N HIS A 290 -12.94 -6.95 4.39
CA HIS A 290 -12.47 -5.64 4.87
C HIS A 290 -11.82 -4.81 3.76
N GLN A 291 -10.91 -5.42 2.98
CA GLN A 291 -10.15 -4.69 1.97
C GLN A 291 -10.98 -4.22 0.78
N PRO A 292 -11.81 -5.06 0.13
CA PRO A 292 -12.67 -4.57 -0.93
C PRO A 292 -13.58 -3.44 -0.47
N LEU A 293 -14.19 -3.57 0.71
CA LEU A 293 -15.08 -2.55 1.25
C LEU A 293 -14.35 -1.21 1.47
N PHE A 294 -13.16 -1.25 2.08
CA PHE A 294 -12.37 -0.06 2.37
C PHE A 294 -11.86 0.58 1.07
N ALA A 295 -11.28 -0.22 0.18
CA ALA A 295 -10.73 0.25 -1.09
C ALA A 295 -11.79 0.90 -1.99
N PHE A 296 -12.97 0.27 -2.15
CA PHE A 296 -14.04 0.88 -2.93
C PHE A 296 -14.57 2.17 -2.30
N TRP A 297 -14.62 2.25 -0.96
CA TRP A 297 -15.01 3.47 -0.27
C TRP A 297 -14.01 4.60 -0.50
N ILE A 298 -12.72 4.35 -0.25
CA ILE A 298 -11.64 5.33 -0.46
C ILE A 298 -11.62 5.77 -1.92
N TYR A 299 -11.77 4.82 -2.86
CA TYR A 299 -11.77 5.13 -4.29
C TYR A 299 -12.95 6.01 -4.72
N ARG A 300 -14.13 5.87 -4.09
CA ARG A 300 -15.33 6.63 -4.45
C ARG A 300 -15.47 7.97 -3.71
N PHE A 301 -15.06 8.02 -2.45
CA PHE A 301 -15.31 9.14 -1.53
C PHE A 301 -14.04 9.79 -0.99
N GLY A 302 -12.86 9.25 -1.30
CA GLY A 302 -11.58 9.74 -0.81
C GLY A 302 -11.24 9.28 0.61
N LYS A 303 -9.96 9.38 0.94
CA LYS A 303 -9.40 8.99 2.25
C LYS A 303 -9.94 9.80 3.44
N PRO A 304 -10.13 11.14 3.35
CA PRO A 304 -10.70 11.89 4.48
C PRO A 304 -12.10 11.42 4.88
N SER A 305 -12.93 11.05 3.89
CA SER A 305 -14.24 10.44 4.15
C SER A 305 -14.10 9.09 4.84
N PHE A 306 -13.18 8.24 4.37
CA PHE A 306 -12.91 6.95 4.99
C PHE A 306 -12.57 7.07 6.47
N GLU A 307 -11.67 7.98 6.85
CA GLU A 307 -11.28 8.21 8.24
C GLU A 307 -12.48 8.63 9.11
N HIS A 308 -13.39 9.44 8.56
CA HIS A 308 -14.63 9.83 9.24
C HIS A 308 -15.60 8.65 9.44
N TYR A 309 -15.68 7.73 8.48
CA TYR A 309 -16.62 6.60 8.48
C TYR A 309 -16.00 5.25 8.90
N ALA A 310 -14.76 5.25 9.42
CA ALA A 310 -14.00 4.04 9.71
C ALA A 310 -14.77 3.02 10.57
N PHE A 311 -15.40 3.45 11.67
CA PHE A 311 -16.18 2.55 12.53
C PHE A 311 -17.41 1.97 11.85
N ALA A 312 -18.09 2.74 10.99
CA ALA A 312 -19.21 2.25 10.20
C ALA A 312 -18.77 1.20 9.17
N LEU A 313 -17.59 1.39 8.56
CA LEU A 313 -17.01 0.43 7.62
C LEU A 313 -16.51 -0.85 8.31
N ILE A 314 -15.96 -0.75 9.52
CA ILE A 314 -15.66 -1.92 10.36
C ILE A 314 -16.95 -2.69 10.66
N ALA A 315 -18.01 -2.00 11.12
CA ALA A 315 -19.29 -2.63 11.38
C ALA A 315 -19.88 -3.30 10.12
N GLY A 316 -19.82 -2.61 8.98
CA GLY A 316 -20.22 -3.15 7.67
C GLY A 316 -19.43 -4.42 7.30
N THR A 317 -18.12 -4.42 7.52
CA THR A 317 -17.26 -5.60 7.33
C THR A 317 -17.75 -6.78 8.18
N LEU A 318 -18.03 -6.57 9.46
CA LEU A 318 -18.48 -7.62 10.36
C LEU A 318 -19.87 -8.17 9.98
N VAL A 319 -20.78 -7.30 9.54
CA VAL A 319 -22.10 -7.72 9.03
C VAL A 319 -21.95 -8.58 7.78
N LEU A 320 -21.21 -8.11 6.78
CA LEU A 320 -20.95 -8.87 5.55
C LEU A 320 -20.25 -10.20 5.85
N ALA A 321 -19.27 -10.19 6.75
CA ALA A 321 -18.55 -11.38 7.19
C ALA A 321 -19.49 -12.40 7.85
N TYR A 322 -20.38 -11.94 8.75
CA TYR A 322 -21.35 -12.80 9.39
C TYR A 322 -22.33 -13.42 8.38
N LEU A 323 -22.85 -12.61 7.45
CA LEU A 323 -23.77 -13.10 6.41
C LEU A 323 -23.09 -14.12 5.49
N SER A 324 -21.89 -13.81 4.99
CA SER A 324 -21.10 -14.75 4.18
C SER A 324 -20.76 -16.03 4.94
N TRP A 325 -20.35 -15.91 6.20
CA TRP A 325 -20.07 -17.07 7.04
C TRP A 325 -21.32 -17.94 7.24
N ARG A 326 -22.46 -17.33 7.55
CA ARG A 326 -23.70 -18.03 7.91
C ARG A 326 -24.37 -18.71 6.72
N PHE A 327 -24.35 -18.07 5.55
CA PHE A 327 -25.12 -18.48 4.37
C PHE A 327 -24.29 -19.09 3.25
N ILE A 328 -22.98 -18.82 3.19
CA ILE A 328 -22.10 -19.33 2.12
C ILE A 328 -21.06 -20.31 2.70
N GLU A 329 -20.25 -19.84 3.65
CA GLU A 329 -19.10 -20.60 4.17
C GLU A 329 -19.54 -21.83 4.97
N ASN A 330 -20.39 -21.64 5.99
CA ASN A 330 -20.78 -22.70 6.92
C ASN A 330 -21.61 -23.82 6.24
N PRO A 331 -22.58 -23.52 5.35
CA PRO A 331 -23.27 -24.56 4.60
C PRO A 331 -22.33 -25.38 3.70
N ALA A 332 -21.37 -24.72 3.05
CA ALA A 332 -20.46 -25.38 2.13
C ALA A 332 -19.46 -26.34 2.80
N ARG A 333 -19.15 -26.13 4.09
CA ARG A 333 -18.29 -27.02 4.89
C ARG A 333 -18.89 -28.41 5.11
N SER A 334 -20.21 -28.58 5.02
CA SER A 334 -20.86 -29.87 5.25
C SER A 334 -20.89 -30.72 3.98
N ALA A 335 -20.11 -31.81 3.97
CA ALA A 335 -20.10 -32.78 2.87
C ALA A 335 -21.47 -33.45 2.64
N ALA A 336 -22.31 -33.54 3.69
CA ALA A 336 -23.68 -34.05 3.59
C ALA A 336 -24.64 -33.08 2.86
N ARG A 337 -24.30 -31.79 2.79
CA ARG A 337 -25.13 -30.74 2.17
C ARG A 337 -24.59 -30.23 0.84
N THR A 338 -23.39 -30.63 0.44
CA THR A 338 -22.75 -30.15 -0.79
C THR A 338 -22.32 -31.30 -1.68
N SER A 339 -23.03 -31.50 -2.79
CA SER A 339 -22.65 -32.47 -3.83
C SER A 339 -21.50 -31.92 -4.69
N ASN A 340 -20.88 -32.78 -5.51
CA ASN A 340 -19.88 -32.38 -6.51
C ASN A 340 -20.42 -31.32 -7.51
N GLN A 341 -21.74 -31.19 -7.65
CA GLN A 341 -22.35 -30.15 -8.50
C GLN A 341 -22.11 -28.73 -7.95
N HIS A 342 -21.98 -28.55 -6.63
CA HIS A 342 -21.68 -27.23 -6.04
C HIS A 342 -20.28 -26.77 -6.39
N PHE A 343 -19.33 -27.70 -6.50
CA PHE A 343 -17.99 -27.41 -7.01
C PHE A 343 -17.99 -27.05 -8.49
N ALA A 344 -18.85 -27.70 -9.29
CA ALA A 344 -19.05 -27.31 -10.69
C ALA A 344 -19.62 -25.88 -10.79
N TRP A 345 -20.53 -25.47 -9.89
CA TRP A 345 -21.04 -24.09 -9.84
C TRP A 345 -19.95 -23.07 -9.47
N TYR A 346 -19.08 -23.38 -8.51
CA TYR A 346 -17.94 -22.52 -8.18
C TYR A 346 -16.94 -22.40 -9.35
N GLY A 347 -16.66 -23.52 -10.03
CA GLY A 347 -15.85 -23.52 -11.26
C GLY A 347 -16.50 -22.72 -12.39
N ALA A 348 -17.81 -22.86 -12.58
CA ALA A 348 -18.57 -22.09 -13.56
C ALA A 348 -18.58 -20.58 -13.22
N ALA A 349 -18.76 -20.22 -11.95
CA ALA A 349 -18.68 -18.82 -11.51
C ALA A 349 -17.29 -18.22 -11.78
N ALA A 350 -16.21 -18.97 -11.49
CA ALA A 350 -14.86 -18.56 -11.82
C ALA A 350 -14.68 -18.39 -13.34
N LEU A 351 -15.16 -19.34 -14.16
CA LEU A 351 -15.09 -19.24 -15.62
C LEU A 351 -15.89 -18.06 -16.19
N VAL A 352 -17.07 -17.76 -15.64
CA VAL A 352 -17.87 -16.59 -16.03
C VAL A 352 -17.17 -15.30 -15.63
N LEU A 353 -16.59 -15.24 -14.43
CA LEU A 353 -15.77 -14.11 -14.01
C LEU A 353 -14.59 -13.92 -14.95
N LEU A 354 -13.88 -14.99 -15.30
CA LEU A 354 -12.76 -14.95 -16.25
C LEU A 354 -13.21 -14.44 -17.62
N ALA A 355 -14.24 -15.05 -18.20
CA ALA A 355 -14.73 -14.70 -19.53
C ALA A 355 -15.24 -13.26 -19.59
N THR A 356 -16.02 -12.83 -18.60
CA THR A 356 -16.58 -11.48 -18.60
C THR A 356 -15.53 -10.45 -18.25
N ALA A 357 -14.54 -10.73 -17.40
CA ALA A 357 -13.48 -9.79 -17.06
C ALA A 357 -12.57 -9.44 -18.24
N LEU A 358 -12.53 -10.28 -19.30
CA LEU A 358 -11.85 -9.98 -20.55
C LEU A 358 -12.51 -8.86 -21.36
N VAL A 359 -13.81 -8.58 -21.14
CA VAL A 359 -14.51 -7.47 -21.81
C VAL A 359 -13.92 -6.14 -21.31
N PRO A 360 -13.25 -5.35 -22.16
CA PRO A 360 -12.61 -4.10 -21.75
C PRO A 360 -13.63 -3.14 -21.13
N GLN A 361 -13.28 -2.45 -20.05
CA GLN A 361 -14.19 -1.45 -19.49
C GLN A 361 -14.38 -0.26 -20.43
N THR A 362 -13.40 0.01 -21.30
CA THR A 362 -13.52 0.96 -22.41
C THR A 362 -14.66 0.62 -23.36
N TRP A 363 -15.04 -0.66 -23.53
CA TRP A 363 -16.17 -1.04 -24.36
C TRP A 363 -17.51 -0.57 -23.76
N LEU A 364 -17.66 -0.60 -22.43
CA LEU A 364 -18.87 -0.05 -21.78
C LEU A 364 -18.91 1.49 -21.91
N LEU A 365 -17.75 2.13 -21.82
CA LEU A 365 -17.64 3.60 -21.92
C LEU A 365 -17.64 4.10 -23.36
N SER A 366 -17.29 3.29 -24.35
CA SER A 366 -17.33 3.67 -25.77
C SER A 366 -18.75 3.83 -26.30
N HIS A 367 -19.76 3.39 -25.54
CA HIS A 367 -21.17 3.62 -25.82
C HIS A 367 -21.71 4.92 -25.21
N ARG A 368 -20.89 5.66 -24.46
CA ARG A 368 -21.23 7.00 -23.97
C ARG A 368 -21.12 8.03 -25.09
N ALA A 369 -21.97 9.05 -25.05
CA ALA A 369 -22.03 10.08 -26.09
C ALA A 369 -20.87 11.08 -25.98
N ASN A 370 -20.33 11.30 -24.78
CA ASN A 370 -19.29 12.30 -24.53
C ASN A 370 -17.90 11.84 -24.99
N GLU A 371 -17.31 12.54 -25.96
CA GLU A 371 -16.01 12.21 -26.52
C GLU A 371 -14.86 12.34 -25.51
N ALA A 372 -14.92 13.34 -24.61
CA ALA A 372 -13.88 13.52 -23.60
C ALA A 372 -13.85 12.35 -22.61
N LEU A 373 -15.01 11.83 -22.20
CA LEU A 373 -15.08 10.61 -21.40
C LEU A 373 -14.46 9.41 -22.12
N GLN A 374 -14.72 9.26 -23.42
CA GLN A 374 -14.13 8.18 -24.20
C GLN A 374 -12.61 8.32 -24.31
N GLN A 375 -12.09 9.52 -24.52
CA GLN A 375 -10.66 9.77 -24.62
C GLN A 375 -9.97 9.57 -23.26
N LEU A 376 -10.53 10.08 -22.16
CA LEU A 376 -10.04 9.83 -20.80
C LEU A 376 -10.01 8.32 -20.51
N ALA A 377 -11.06 7.59 -20.87
CA ALA A 377 -11.16 6.14 -20.67
C ALA A 377 -10.10 5.33 -21.43
N ARG A 378 -9.57 5.85 -22.55
CA ARG A 378 -8.55 5.18 -23.38
C ARG A 378 -7.13 5.35 -22.86
N ILE A 379 -6.91 6.22 -21.87
CA ILE A 379 -5.57 6.41 -21.29
C ILE A 379 -5.25 5.20 -20.39
N GLU A 380 -4.36 4.34 -20.88
CA GLU A 380 -3.91 3.13 -20.18
C GLU A 380 -2.78 3.37 -19.18
N ASN A 381 -2.04 4.47 -19.32
CA ASN A 381 -1.02 4.88 -18.36
C ASN A 381 -0.91 6.41 -18.36
N LEU A 382 -1.24 7.04 -17.23
CA LEU A 382 -1.20 8.48 -17.06
C LEU A 382 0.22 9.05 -17.20
N TYR A 383 1.21 8.37 -16.62
CA TYR A 383 2.59 8.82 -16.65
C TYR A 383 3.20 8.74 -18.06
N ASP A 384 2.85 7.71 -18.83
CA ASP A 384 3.30 7.58 -20.23
C ASP A 384 2.59 8.59 -21.12
N HIS A 385 1.27 8.74 -20.98
CA HIS A 385 0.46 9.68 -21.77
C HIS A 385 0.95 11.13 -21.63
N PHE A 386 1.30 11.55 -20.42
CA PHE A 386 1.82 12.89 -20.15
C PHE A 386 3.35 12.99 -20.22
N GLU A 387 4.03 11.98 -20.76
CA GLU A 387 5.50 11.89 -20.84
C GLU A 387 6.21 12.27 -19.52
N PHE A 388 5.64 11.87 -18.38
CA PHE A 388 6.01 12.39 -17.06
C PHE A 388 7.51 12.22 -16.77
N GLN A 389 8.04 11.01 -17.00
CA GLN A 389 9.45 10.68 -16.74
C GLN A 389 10.41 11.58 -17.54
N LYS A 390 10.08 11.84 -18.81
CA LYS A 390 10.83 12.73 -19.68
C LYS A 390 10.72 14.18 -19.21
N ASN A 391 9.53 14.61 -18.82
CA ASN A 391 9.27 15.99 -18.40
C ASN A 391 9.99 16.35 -17.09
N ILE A 392 10.12 15.41 -16.14
CA ILE A 392 10.90 15.61 -14.91
C ILE A 392 12.40 15.31 -15.08
N ARG A 393 12.83 14.83 -16.26
CA ARG A 393 14.22 14.42 -16.56
C ARG A 393 14.72 13.32 -15.63
N ASN A 394 13.88 12.31 -15.39
CA ASN A 394 14.24 11.13 -14.61
C ASN A 394 15.44 10.41 -15.24
N GLN A 395 16.36 9.92 -14.41
CA GLN A 395 17.62 9.28 -14.83
C GLN A 395 18.56 10.20 -15.66
N VAL A 396 18.25 11.49 -15.74
CA VAL A 396 19.13 12.50 -16.36
C VAL A 396 19.58 13.50 -15.31
N CYS A 397 18.63 14.17 -14.63
CA CYS A 397 18.91 15.09 -13.53
C CYS A 397 18.08 14.83 -12.27
N HIS A 398 16.94 14.15 -12.43
CA HIS A 398 16.11 13.71 -11.32
C HIS A 398 16.45 12.26 -10.94
N SER A 399 16.61 12.02 -9.63
CA SER A 399 16.90 10.69 -9.05
C SER A 399 18.17 10.04 -9.62
N VAL A 400 19.26 10.80 -9.64
CA VAL A 400 20.61 10.37 -10.07
C VAL A 400 21.68 10.89 -9.12
N SER A 401 22.86 10.28 -9.14
CA SER A 401 23.99 10.75 -8.33
C SER A 401 24.47 12.14 -8.75
N MET A 402 25.13 12.88 -7.84
CA MET A 402 25.72 14.19 -8.18
C MET A 402 26.73 14.12 -9.33
N ALA A 403 27.57 13.07 -9.38
CA ALA A 403 28.52 12.87 -10.47
C ALA A 403 27.81 12.67 -11.81
N GLU A 404 26.64 12.02 -11.80
CA GLU A 404 25.84 11.79 -13.00
C GLU A 404 25.10 13.06 -13.45
N ARG A 405 24.62 13.88 -12.50
CA ARG A 405 24.13 15.24 -12.81
C ARG A 405 25.18 16.09 -13.52
N GLU A 406 26.42 16.04 -13.04
CA GLU A 406 27.53 16.76 -13.67
C GLU A 406 27.81 16.26 -15.08
N ARG A 407 27.96 14.94 -15.26
CA ARG A 407 28.16 14.32 -16.60
C ARG A 407 27.04 14.65 -17.58
N ASN A 408 25.80 14.71 -17.11
CA ASN A 408 24.62 15.01 -17.92
C ASN A 408 24.40 16.52 -18.14
N GLY A 409 25.30 17.37 -17.66
CA GLY A 409 25.21 18.83 -17.82
C GLY A 409 24.09 19.49 -17.01
N CYS A 410 23.58 18.83 -15.97
CA CYS A 410 22.52 19.36 -15.10
C CYS A 410 22.97 20.53 -14.22
N LEU A 411 24.29 20.68 -14.03
CA LEU A 411 24.92 21.72 -13.22
C LEU A 411 25.50 22.86 -14.08
N HIS A 412 25.21 22.87 -15.39
CA HIS A 412 25.75 23.86 -16.31
C HIS A 412 25.28 25.29 -15.94
N THR A 413 26.24 26.19 -15.74
CA THR A 413 25.97 27.57 -15.35
C THR A 413 25.86 28.51 -16.55
N ARG A 414 25.15 29.63 -16.36
CA ARG A 414 25.18 30.81 -17.23
C ARG A 414 25.51 32.05 -16.40
N SER A 415 25.35 33.23 -17.00
CA SER A 415 25.58 34.52 -16.32
C SER A 415 24.74 34.67 -15.05
N LYS A 416 23.51 34.13 -15.06
CA LYS A 416 22.66 33.98 -13.90
C LYS A 416 22.20 32.54 -13.79
N ASN A 417 21.91 32.06 -12.59
CA ASN A 417 21.58 30.67 -12.31
C ASN A 417 20.44 30.58 -11.29
N ILE A 418 19.47 29.72 -11.60
CA ILE A 418 18.40 29.29 -10.71
C ILE A 418 18.67 27.85 -10.33
N VAL A 419 18.69 27.55 -9.04
CA VAL A 419 18.65 26.18 -8.54
C VAL A 419 17.22 25.80 -8.22
N LEU A 420 16.73 24.72 -8.83
CA LEU A 420 15.46 24.07 -8.52
C LEU A 420 15.73 22.94 -7.53
N LEU A 421 15.21 23.08 -6.31
CA LEU A 421 15.49 22.20 -5.17
C LEU A 421 14.20 21.58 -4.63
N GLY A 422 14.20 20.26 -4.44
CA GLY A 422 13.08 19.56 -3.82
C GLY A 422 12.94 18.12 -4.30
N ASP A 423 11.70 17.62 -4.27
CA ASP A 423 11.37 16.28 -4.72
C ASP A 423 10.84 16.23 -6.17
N SER A 424 10.00 15.25 -6.51
CA SER A 424 9.33 15.15 -7.80
C SER A 424 8.40 16.33 -8.11
N TYR A 425 7.80 16.97 -7.10
CA TYR A 425 6.94 18.14 -7.30
C TYR A 425 7.77 19.34 -7.77
N ALA A 426 8.93 19.59 -7.15
CA ALA A 426 9.89 20.55 -7.68
C ALA A 426 10.30 20.19 -9.11
N ALA A 427 10.58 18.91 -9.40
CA ALA A 427 10.97 18.49 -10.74
C ALA A 427 9.91 18.79 -11.81
N THR A 428 8.61 18.75 -11.47
CA THR A 428 7.53 19.11 -12.41
C THR A 428 7.57 20.58 -12.85
N LEU A 429 8.18 21.48 -12.07
CA LEU A 429 8.31 22.90 -12.41
C LEU A 429 9.34 23.17 -13.52
N TYR A 430 10.22 22.20 -13.81
CA TYR A 430 11.34 22.40 -14.72
C TYR A 430 10.89 22.83 -16.13
N GLN A 431 9.86 22.19 -16.69
CA GLN A 431 9.41 22.49 -18.06
C GLN A 431 8.89 23.93 -18.21
N GLY A 432 8.13 24.43 -17.24
CA GLY A 432 7.65 25.80 -17.23
C GLY A 432 8.79 26.82 -17.09
N LEU A 433 9.70 26.61 -16.13
CA LEU A 433 10.86 27.49 -15.97
C LEU A 433 11.77 27.49 -17.21
N LEU A 434 11.95 26.32 -17.83
CA LEU A 434 12.72 26.17 -19.07
C LEU A 434 12.11 26.98 -20.22
N HIS A 435 10.77 26.95 -20.33
CA HIS A 435 10.04 27.70 -21.34
C HIS A 435 10.23 29.21 -21.17
N GLU A 436 10.06 29.74 -19.96
CA GLU A 436 10.24 31.17 -19.65
C GLU A 436 11.68 31.63 -19.86
N ARG A 437 12.66 30.81 -19.44
CA ARG A 437 14.07 31.06 -19.72
C ARG A 437 14.35 31.16 -21.22
N ASN A 438 13.84 30.24 -22.02
CA ASN A 438 14.11 30.22 -23.46
C ASN A 438 13.42 31.36 -24.22
N THR A 439 12.27 31.82 -23.73
CA THR A 439 11.46 32.82 -24.42
C THR A 439 11.81 34.25 -24.01
N ARG A 440 12.15 34.48 -22.73
CA ARG A 440 12.29 35.84 -22.16
C ARG A 440 13.58 36.07 -21.38
N HIS A 441 14.20 35.03 -20.82
CA HIS A 441 15.33 35.15 -19.87
C HIS A 441 16.53 34.26 -20.21
N THR A 442 17.08 34.42 -21.42
CA THR A 442 18.12 33.53 -21.98
C THR A 442 19.47 33.57 -21.27
N ASP A 443 19.68 34.59 -20.43
CA ASP A 443 20.87 34.83 -19.60
C ASP A 443 20.91 33.93 -18.34
N TYR A 444 19.77 33.37 -17.95
CA TYR A 444 19.63 32.44 -16.83
C TYR A 444 19.90 30.98 -17.22
N GLY A 445 20.63 30.23 -16.39
CA GLY A 445 20.72 28.77 -16.37
C GLY A 445 19.77 28.18 -15.32
N ILE A 446 19.29 26.96 -15.56
CA ILE A 446 18.42 26.23 -14.61
C ILE A 446 19.14 24.95 -14.20
N ILE A 447 19.50 24.88 -12.92
CA ILE A 447 20.21 23.76 -12.30
C ILE A 447 19.18 22.95 -11.51
N GLN A 448 19.02 21.67 -11.85
CA GLN A 448 17.99 20.81 -11.26
C GLN A 448 18.62 19.87 -10.22
N LEU A 449 18.27 20.09 -8.94
CA LEU A 449 18.70 19.30 -7.78
C LEU A 449 17.50 18.63 -7.11
N THR A 450 16.88 17.69 -7.83
CA THR A 450 15.64 17.02 -7.40
C THR A 450 15.77 15.50 -7.37
N ASP A 451 15.11 14.84 -6.41
CA ASP A 451 15.04 13.36 -6.33
C ASP A 451 13.67 12.91 -5.78
N GLY A 452 13.20 11.74 -6.19
CA GLY A 452 11.92 11.19 -5.74
C GLY A 452 11.91 10.93 -4.23
N ASN A 453 10.81 11.28 -3.56
CA ASN A 453 10.69 11.27 -2.10
C ASN A 453 11.82 12.05 -1.37
N ALA A 454 12.43 13.07 -1.99
CA ALA A 454 13.49 13.85 -1.37
C ALA A 454 13.08 15.32 -1.12
N PRO A 455 12.15 15.59 -0.18
CA PRO A 455 11.87 16.95 0.22
C PRO A 455 13.15 17.59 0.77
N PRO A 456 13.26 18.93 0.78
CA PRO A 456 14.49 19.63 1.11
C PRO A 456 14.73 19.67 2.64
N PHE A 457 14.62 18.54 3.34
CA PHE A 457 14.70 18.43 4.80
C PHE A 457 15.91 17.57 5.24
N PHE A 458 16.43 17.82 6.44
CA PHE A 458 17.63 17.18 6.99
C PHE A 458 17.28 16.23 8.13
N GLN A 459 16.42 15.26 7.83
CA GLN A 459 15.91 14.28 8.78
C GLN A 459 16.25 12.86 8.34
N ASP A 460 16.03 11.90 9.24
CA ASP A 460 16.15 10.49 8.91
C ASP A 460 15.02 10.08 7.95
N GLY A 461 15.39 9.35 6.91
CA GLY A 461 14.50 8.98 5.82
C GLY A 461 15.28 8.38 4.66
N GLN A 462 14.56 7.78 3.73
CA GLN A 462 15.14 7.21 2.50
C GLN A 462 14.40 7.77 1.29
N ILE A 463 15.18 8.16 0.29
CA ILE A 463 14.67 8.57 -1.02
C ILE A 463 14.33 7.35 -1.86
N ASP A 464 13.75 7.58 -3.04
CA ASP A 464 13.59 6.51 -4.02
C ASP A 464 14.96 5.93 -4.43
N GLY A 465 15.03 4.60 -4.51
CA GLY A 465 16.31 3.89 -4.67
C GLY A 465 17.05 3.59 -3.36
N GLY A 466 16.53 4.04 -2.21
CA GLY A 466 16.96 3.61 -0.88
C GLY A 466 18.12 4.40 -0.26
N ALA A 467 18.63 5.44 -0.93
CA ALA A 467 19.70 6.27 -0.38
C ALA A 467 19.19 7.13 0.80
N PRO A 468 20.02 7.43 1.81
CA PRO A 468 19.61 8.26 2.94
C PRO A 468 19.28 9.71 2.52
N LEU A 469 18.11 10.20 2.91
CA LEU A 469 17.62 11.54 2.58
C LEU A 469 18.61 12.64 2.97
N ARG A 470 19.13 12.55 4.20
CA ARG A 470 20.06 13.53 4.75
C ARG A 470 21.32 13.64 3.91
N GLU A 471 21.94 12.52 3.53
CA GLU A 471 23.17 12.51 2.73
C GLU A 471 22.96 13.15 1.36
N ILE A 472 21.85 12.83 0.70
CA ILE A 472 21.49 13.40 -0.60
C ILE A 472 21.29 14.91 -0.50
N ASN A 473 20.58 15.39 0.53
CA ASN A 473 20.37 16.82 0.70
C ASN A 473 21.64 17.58 1.11
N GLU A 474 22.55 16.98 1.88
CA GLU A 474 23.87 17.57 2.17
C GLU A 474 24.71 17.73 0.89
N ALA A 475 24.70 16.73 0.01
CA ALA A 475 25.38 16.83 -1.29
C ALA A 475 24.82 17.95 -2.17
N LYS A 476 23.49 18.16 -2.15
CA LYS A 476 22.84 19.30 -2.83
C LYS A 476 23.28 20.64 -2.23
N LEU A 477 23.38 20.76 -0.90
CA LEU A 477 23.89 21.97 -0.26
C LEU A 477 25.33 22.27 -0.67
N GLN A 478 26.20 21.26 -0.72
CA GLN A 478 27.58 21.44 -1.18
C GLN A 478 27.64 21.98 -2.61
N ALA A 479 26.79 21.46 -3.51
CA ALA A 479 26.69 21.98 -4.87
C ALA A 479 26.22 23.45 -4.89
N ILE A 480 25.20 23.80 -4.10
CA ILE A 480 24.71 25.19 -3.98
C ILE A 480 25.81 26.11 -3.45
N ALA A 481 26.56 25.67 -2.44
CA ALA A 481 27.68 26.43 -1.87
C ALA A 481 28.79 26.67 -2.90
N ALA A 482 29.06 25.71 -3.79
CA ALA A 482 30.04 25.88 -4.86
C ALA A 482 29.54 26.79 -5.99
N LEU A 483 28.24 26.69 -6.32
CA LEU A 483 27.65 27.39 -7.47
C LEU A 483 27.27 28.85 -7.19
N GLN A 484 26.95 29.19 -5.94
CA GLN A 484 26.46 30.51 -5.52
C GLN A 484 25.37 31.08 -6.46
N PRO A 485 24.22 30.40 -6.60
CA PRO A 485 23.19 30.80 -7.55
C PRO A 485 22.51 32.11 -7.14
N GLN A 486 21.97 32.85 -8.11
CA GLN A 486 21.21 34.07 -7.84
C GLN A 486 19.87 33.76 -7.17
N LYS A 487 19.22 32.65 -7.56
CA LYS A 487 17.91 32.25 -7.04
C LYS A 487 17.90 30.77 -6.67
N ILE A 488 17.21 30.43 -5.58
CA ILE A 488 16.94 29.05 -5.17
C ILE A 488 15.42 28.89 -5.07
N VAL A 489 14.84 28.08 -5.95
CA VAL A 489 13.41 27.80 -6.02
C VAL A 489 13.14 26.44 -5.36
N ILE A 490 12.27 26.45 -4.35
CA ILE A 490 11.95 25.30 -3.52
C ILE A 490 10.49 24.91 -3.70
N ASN A 491 10.22 23.62 -3.88
CA ASN A 491 8.89 23.03 -3.82
C ASN A 491 8.98 21.55 -3.41
N TRP A 492 7.94 21.01 -2.77
CA TRP A 492 7.89 19.60 -2.37
C TRP A 492 6.45 19.13 -2.18
N MET A 493 6.27 17.81 -2.10
CA MET A 493 5.00 17.17 -1.77
C MET A 493 4.74 17.23 -0.26
N ILE A 494 3.74 18.00 0.19
CA ILE A 494 3.41 18.16 1.62
C ILE A 494 2.90 16.87 2.30
N TYR A 495 2.45 15.88 1.53
CA TYR A 495 2.05 14.54 1.98
C TYR A 495 3.02 13.44 1.54
N GLY A 496 4.28 13.80 1.31
CA GLY A 496 5.31 12.86 0.88
C GLY A 496 5.70 11.88 1.99
N LYS A 497 6.33 10.76 1.61
CA LYS A 497 6.83 9.74 2.55
C LYS A 497 7.73 10.32 3.63
N ASN A 498 8.53 11.33 3.27
CA ASN A 498 9.49 12.00 4.15
C ASN A 498 8.97 13.37 4.65
N SER A 499 7.66 13.62 4.54
CA SER A 499 6.99 14.78 5.14
C SER A 499 6.46 14.44 6.53
N SER A 500 6.24 15.48 7.33
CA SER A 500 5.75 15.34 8.70
C SER A 500 4.24 15.14 8.78
N ASN A 501 3.51 15.54 7.72
CA ASN A 501 2.05 15.64 7.69
C ASN A 501 1.47 16.57 8.80
N ASP A 502 2.32 17.43 9.37
CA ASP A 502 2.01 18.39 10.41
C ASP A 502 2.53 19.78 9.97
N PRO A 503 1.65 20.77 9.73
CA PRO A 503 2.08 22.06 9.19
C PRO A 503 3.16 22.76 10.00
N GLN A 504 3.13 22.62 11.33
CA GLN A 504 4.09 23.26 12.21
C GLN A 504 5.46 22.57 12.11
N LYS A 505 5.49 21.24 12.23
CA LYS A 505 6.76 20.48 12.14
C LYS A 505 7.39 20.62 10.75
N GLU A 506 6.58 20.65 9.70
CA GLU A 506 7.06 20.85 8.33
C GLU A 506 7.69 22.24 8.16
N LEU A 507 7.06 23.28 8.73
CA LEU A 507 7.58 24.63 8.72
C LEU A 507 8.91 24.73 9.48
N GLU A 508 9.04 24.07 10.62
CA GLU A 508 10.30 24.01 11.40
C GLU A 508 11.43 23.38 10.56
N SER A 509 11.15 22.24 9.91
CA SER A 509 12.09 21.60 8.97
C SER A 509 12.47 22.51 7.80
N LEU A 510 11.50 23.20 7.19
CA LEU A 510 11.76 24.16 6.13
C LEU A 510 12.62 25.33 6.62
N GLN A 511 12.32 25.90 7.78
CA GLN A 511 13.08 27.00 8.37
C GLN A 511 14.54 26.60 8.66
N ALA A 512 14.78 25.38 9.13
CA ALA A 512 16.13 24.85 9.29
C ALA A 512 16.89 24.79 7.95
N THR A 513 16.23 24.37 6.88
CA THR A 513 16.80 24.39 5.52
C THR A 513 17.08 25.80 5.02
N LEU A 514 16.13 26.73 5.21
CA LEU A 514 16.30 28.13 4.83
C LEU A 514 17.50 28.77 5.57
N ALA A 515 17.69 28.45 6.85
CA ALA A 515 18.85 28.92 7.61
C ALA A 515 20.18 28.40 7.04
N ARG A 516 20.25 27.10 6.70
CA ARG A 516 21.43 26.50 6.06
C ARG A 516 21.74 27.13 4.71
N LEU A 517 20.72 27.30 3.85
CA LEU A 517 20.89 27.93 2.53
C LEU A 517 21.43 29.35 2.63
N ARG A 518 20.91 30.15 3.57
CA ARG A 518 21.40 31.52 3.81
C ARG A 518 22.84 31.56 4.34
N ALA A 519 23.25 30.55 5.11
CA ALA A 519 24.61 30.47 5.61
C ALA A 519 25.62 30.16 4.49
N ILE A 520 25.27 29.24 3.58
CA ILE A 520 26.18 28.80 2.52
C ILE A 520 26.10 29.66 1.25
N SER A 521 24.98 30.34 1.01
CA SER A 521 24.81 31.24 -0.15
C SER A 521 24.02 32.49 0.24
N PRO A 522 24.65 33.43 0.97
CA PRO A 522 23.98 34.59 1.57
C PRO A 522 23.42 35.60 0.56
N ALA A 523 23.91 35.57 -0.68
CA ALA A 523 23.47 36.45 -1.76
C ALA A 523 22.27 35.91 -2.55
N SER A 524 21.95 34.61 -2.43
CA SER A 524 20.83 34.02 -3.16
C SER A 524 19.49 34.54 -2.64
N SER A 525 18.58 34.87 -3.56
CA SER A 525 17.16 35.01 -3.22
C SER A 525 16.53 33.63 -3.12
N ILE A 526 15.88 33.34 -1.99
CA ILE A 526 15.19 32.06 -1.79
C ILE A 526 13.70 32.25 -2.05
N ILE A 527 13.15 31.41 -2.92
CA ILE A 527 11.75 31.43 -3.36
C ILE A 527 11.14 30.08 -3.01
N VAL A 528 10.06 30.09 -2.25
CA VAL A 528 9.27 28.90 -1.93
C VAL A 528 7.96 28.98 -2.71
N ILE A 529 7.72 27.99 -3.55
CA ILE A 529 6.44 27.82 -4.23
C ILE A 529 5.59 26.89 -3.35
N GLY A 530 4.39 27.35 -3.00
CA GLY A 530 3.42 26.64 -2.17
C GLY A 530 2.91 25.35 -2.80
N PRO A 531 2.03 24.61 -2.09
CA PRO A 531 1.44 23.40 -2.62
C PRO A 531 0.61 23.69 -3.88
N VAL A 532 0.65 22.77 -4.83
CA VAL A 532 -0.23 22.76 -6.01
C VAL A 532 -1.58 22.12 -5.65
N PRO A 533 -2.64 22.31 -6.45
CA PRO A 533 -3.90 21.64 -6.22
C PRO A 533 -3.72 20.12 -6.18
N ASN A 534 -4.41 19.48 -5.24
CA ASN A 534 -4.34 18.04 -5.05
C ASN A 534 -5.74 17.43 -5.12
N TRP A 535 -5.85 16.31 -5.80
CA TRP A 535 -7.09 15.58 -6.02
C TRP A 535 -7.14 14.33 -5.14
N SER A 536 -8.32 13.89 -4.74
CA SER A 536 -8.53 12.78 -3.80
C SER A 536 -8.05 11.42 -4.33
N VAL A 537 -7.91 11.32 -5.65
CA VAL A 537 -7.38 10.23 -6.47
C VAL A 537 -6.69 10.91 -7.66
N SER A 538 -6.63 10.33 -8.86
CA SER A 538 -6.11 11.08 -10.02
C SER A 538 -7.09 12.16 -10.51
N LEU A 539 -6.58 13.24 -11.11
CA LEU A 539 -7.41 14.24 -11.79
C LEU A 539 -8.26 13.59 -12.90
N GLN A 540 -7.69 12.67 -13.69
CA GLN A 540 -8.41 11.90 -14.69
C GLN A 540 -9.65 11.21 -14.09
N LYS A 541 -9.50 10.55 -12.94
CA LYS A 541 -10.61 9.87 -12.28
C LYS A 541 -11.68 10.85 -11.83
N ASN A 542 -11.29 11.95 -11.19
CA ASN A 542 -12.23 12.96 -10.72
C ASN A 542 -13.01 13.60 -11.89
N LEU A 543 -12.34 13.86 -13.02
CA LEU A 543 -13.00 14.31 -14.25
C LEU A 543 -14.01 13.28 -14.78
N MET A 544 -13.65 11.99 -14.78
CA MET A 544 -14.56 10.93 -15.21
C MET A 544 -15.79 10.75 -14.29
N ASP A 545 -15.68 11.11 -13.01
CA ASP A 545 -16.80 11.11 -12.08
C ASP A 545 -17.68 12.36 -12.18
N PHE A 546 -17.09 13.47 -12.62
CA PHE A 546 -17.78 14.74 -12.76
C PHE A 546 -18.53 14.82 -14.10
N ILE A 547 -17.87 14.47 -15.20
CA ILE A 547 -18.40 14.60 -16.55
C ILE A 547 -19.44 13.50 -16.82
N ASN A 548 -20.64 13.89 -17.24
CA ASN A 548 -21.65 13.00 -17.82
C ASN A 548 -21.79 13.23 -19.33
N ASP A 549 -22.72 12.49 -19.95
CA ASP A 549 -22.95 12.56 -21.40
C ASP A 549 -23.38 13.94 -21.91
N GLN A 550 -23.82 14.83 -21.02
CA GLN A 550 -24.33 16.17 -21.34
C GLN A 550 -23.39 17.30 -20.89
N ASP A 551 -22.31 16.99 -20.17
CA ASP A 551 -21.43 17.99 -19.59
C ASP A 551 -20.25 18.32 -20.51
N ASP A 552 -19.93 19.60 -20.64
CA ASP A 552 -18.66 20.03 -21.25
C ASP A 552 -17.48 19.65 -20.35
N PHE A 553 -16.27 19.56 -20.93
CA PHE A 553 -15.05 19.36 -20.14
C PHE A 553 -14.86 20.56 -19.20
N PRO A 554 -14.94 20.37 -17.87
CA PRO A 554 -14.89 21.49 -16.94
C PRO A 554 -13.50 22.11 -16.98
N ARG A 555 -13.40 23.43 -17.00
CA ARG A 555 -12.13 24.15 -16.87
C ARG A 555 -11.69 24.29 -15.40
N TYR A 556 -12.66 24.45 -14.49
CA TYR A 556 -12.46 24.50 -13.05
C TYR A 556 -13.39 23.51 -12.36
N MET A 557 -12.93 22.86 -11.30
CA MET A 557 -13.70 21.86 -10.56
C MET A 557 -13.40 21.94 -9.06
N GLN A 558 -14.45 21.87 -8.24
CA GLN A 558 -14.32 21.71 -6.78
C GLN A 558 -14.38 20.25 -6.33
N GLN A 559 -15.18 19.43 -7.01
CA GLN A 559 -15.36 18.03 -6.66
C GLN A 559 -14.03 17.28 -6.71
N GLY A 560 -13.72 16.52 -5.66
CA GLY A 560 -12.49 15.74 -5.59
C GLY A 560 -11.25 16.52 -5.19
N LEU A 561 -11.32 17.83 -4.98
CA LEU A 561 -10.21 18.58 -4.38
C LEU A 561 -10.05 18.21 -2.91
N SER A 562 -8.80 18.04 -2.49
CA SER A 562 -8.48 18.01 -1.07
C SER A 562 -8.58 19.43 -0.49
N ALA A 563 -9.24 19.54 0.66
CA ALA A 563 -9.47 20.83 1.33
C ALA A 563 -8.24 21.31 2.13
N ASN A 564 -7.28 20.42 2.35
CA ASN A 564 -6.16 20.69 3.26
C ASN A 564 -5.12 21.61 2.62
N GLU A 565 -4.92 21.56 1.31
CA GLU A 565 -3.89 22.32 0.58
C GLU A 565 -4.05 23.82 0.81
N ALA A 566 -5.29 24.31 0.83
CA ALA A 566 -5.59 25.72 1.12
C ALA A 566 -5.17 26.13 2.55
N GLN A 567 -5.33 25.22 3.52
CA GLN A 567 -4.89 25.47 4.90
C GLN A 567 -3.36 25.49 4.99
N TRP A 568 -2.68 24.57 4.31
CA TRP A 568 -1.22 24.51 4.23
C TRP A 568 -0.63 25.75 3.54
N ASP A 569 -1.21 26.16 2.41
CA ASP A 569 -0.77 27.34 1.66
C ASP A 569 -0.91 28.62 2.49
N ALA A 570 -2.07 28.82 3.11
CA ALA A 570 -2.30 29.96 4.01
C ALA A 570 -1.35 29.94 5.22
N TYR A 571 -1.09 28.76 5.79
CA TYR A 571 -0.17 28.60 6.92
C TYR A 571 1.26 28.99 6.53
N PHE A 572 1.80 28.46 5.44
CA PHE A 572 3.13 28.82 4.98
C PHE A 572 3.25 30.27 4.53
N SER A 573 2.27 30.78 3.80
CA SER A 573 2.24 32.17 3.34
C SER A 573 2.38 33.14 4.52
N SER A 574 1.55 32.95 5.56
CA SER A 574 1.54 33.83 6.74
C SER A 574 2.83 33.82 7.56
N HIS A 575 3.57 32.71 7.59
CA HIS A 575 4.82 32.57 8.34
C HIS A 575 6.07 32.95 7.54
N LEU A 576 6.11 32.64 6.24
CA LEU A 576 7.28 32.91 5.40
C LEU A 576 7.34 34.36 4.90
N GLN A 577 6.19 35.03 4.74
CA GLN A 577 6.14 36.47 4.40
C GLN A 577 6.85 37.35 5.45
N LYS A 578 6.99 36.89 6.69
CA LYS A 578 7.70 37.59 7.77
C LYS A 578 9.22 37.40 7.71
N THR A 579 9.73 36.69 6.70
CA THR A 579 11.13 36.35 6.55
C THR A 579 11.71 36.93 5.26
N ARG A 580 13.03 36.80 5.06
CA ARG A 580 13.71 37.20 3.81
C ARG A 580 13.49 36.22 2.64
N THR A 581 12.43 35.42 2.69
CA THR A 581 12.07 34.40 1.69
C THR A 581 10.84 34.88 0.92
N THR A 582 10.87 34.76 -0.40
CA THR A 582 9.69 35.01 -1.23
C THR A 582 8.80 33.78 -1.22
N TYR A 583 7.54 33.92 -0.81
CA TYR A 583 6.54 32.88 -0.93
C TYR A 583 5.61 33.16 -2.10
N LEU A 584 5.38 32.15 -2.94
CA LEU A 584 4.46 32.22 -4.10
C LEU A 584 3.43 31.09 -3.97
N SER A 585 2.16 31.45 -3.80
CA SER A 585 1.07 30.48 -3.74
C SER A 585 0.79 29.92 -5.14
N ALA A 586 0.95 28.61 -5.33
CA ALA A 586 0.53 27.97 -6.56
C ALA A 586 -1.01 27.81 -6.60
N LEU A 587 -1.67 27.71 -5.43
CA LEU A 587 -3.12 27.67 -5.35
C LEU A 587 -3.76 28.98 -5.83
N ASP A 588 -3.19 30.15 -5.52
CA ASP A 588 -3.69 31.43 -6.04
C ASP A 588 -3.65 31.51 -7.58
N VAL A 589 -2.76 30.74 -8.22
CA VAL A 589 -2.63 30.67 -9.68
C VAL A 589 -3.65 29.70 -10.29
N PHE A 590 -3.84 28.54 -9.66
CA PHE A 590 -4.69 27.49 -10.21
C PHE A 590 -6.15 27.57 -9.75
N CYS A 591 -6.43 28.19 -8.60
CA CYS A 591 -7.72 28.09 -7.94
C CYS A 591 -8.47 29.42 -7.92
N THR A 592 -9.79 29.30 -7.97
CA THR A 592 -10.76 30.41 -7.88
C THR A 592 -11.89 30.00 -6.94
N ALA A 593 -12.88 30.88 -6.74
CA ALA A 593 -14.09 30.52 -6.02
C ALA A 593 -14.85 29.34 -6.66
N ALA A 594 -14.68 29.09 -7.96
CA ALA A 594 -15.30 27.97 -8.69
C ALA A 594 -14.52 26.64 -8.57
N GLY A 595 -13.44 26.61 -7.78
CA GLY A 595 -12.55 25.44 -7.66
C GLY A 595 -11.21 25.67 -8.37
N CYS A 596 -10.48 24.57 -8.61
CA CYS A 596 -9.14 24.63 -9.20
C CYS A 596 -9.15 24.18 -10.65
N LEU A 597 -8.20 24.73 -11.42
CA LEU A 597 -8.05 24.52 -12.85
C LEU A 597 -7.73 23.05 -13.13
N THR A 598 -8.59 22.41 -13.92
CA THR A 598 -8.45 21.02 -14.36
C THR A 598 -7.71 20.93 -15.68
N SER A 599 -7.91 21.90 -16.58
CA SER A 599 -7.22 21.99 -17.87
C SER A 599 -7.02 23.45 -18.29
N VAL A 600 -5.84 23.75 -18.84
CA VAL A 600 -5.47 25.11 -19.26
C VAL A 600 -6.28 25.59 -20.47
N ASP A 601 -6.67 24.66 -21.34
CA ASP A 601 -7.36 24.91 -22.62
C ASP A 601 -8.70 24.16 -22.75
N GLY A 602 -9.14 23.46 -21.70
CA GLY A 602 -10.37 22.66 -21.70
C GLY A 602 -10.24 21.32 -22.42
N THR A 603 -9.01 20.89 -22.75
CA THR A 603 -8.74 19.58 -23.36
C THR A 603 -8.00 18.64 -22.41
N ILE A 604 -7.94 17.36 -22.76
CA ILE A 604 -7.17 16.35 -22.02
C ILE A 604 -5.66 16.64 -22.08
N ALA A 605 -5.15 17.08 -23.24
CA ALA A 605 -3.75 17.44 -23.39
C ALA A 605 -3.35 18.63 -22.50
N GLY A 606 -4.30 19.53 -22.24
CA GLY A 606 -4.13 20.67 -21.35
C GLY A 606 -4.37 20.37 -19.87
N MET A 607 -4.66 19.12 -19.47
CA MET A 607 -4.87 18.76 -18.07
C MET A 607 -3.72 19.25 -17.18
N THR A 608 -4.03 19.74 -15.98
CA THR A 608 -3.02 20.38 -15.11
C THR A 608 -2.20 19.39 -14.30
N ALA A 609 -2.77 18.22 -13.94
CA ALA A 609 -2.12 17.18 -13.15
C ALA A 609 -2.15 15.81 -13.85
N VAL A 610 -1.03 15.06 -13.72
CA VAL A 610 -0.87 13.69 -14.21
C VAL A 610 -1.68 12.72 -13.34
N ASP A 611 -1.48 12.80 -12.03
CA ASP A 611 -2.09 11.96 -11.00
C ASP A 611 -2.92 12.81 -10.05
N TRP A 612 -2.73 12.67 -8.74
CA TRP A 612 -3.38 13.50 -7.74
C TRP A 612 -2.81 14.92 -7.68
N GLY A 613 -1.56 15.17 -8.07
CA GLY A 613 -0.99 16.51 -7.94
C GLY A 613 0.30 16.81 -8.73
N HIS A 614 0.97 15.81 -9.30
CA HIS A 614 2.14 16.08 -10.14
C HIS A 614 1.72 16.85 -11.39
N LEU A 615 2.28 18.05 -11.59
CA LEU A 615 1.91 18.87 -12.74
C LEU A 615 2.28 18.18 -14.05
N THR A 616 1.38 18.24 -15.02
CA THR A 616 1.72 17.95 -16.41
C THR A 616 2.63 19.05 -16.94
N LYS A 617 3.17 18.86 -18.15
CA LYS A 617 3.85 19.93 -18.87
C LYS A 617 2.95 21.17 -19.04
N ALA A 618 1.68 20.99 -19.40
CA ALA A 618 0.74 22.10 -19.57
C ALA A 618 0.51 22.87 -18.26
N GLY A 619 0.30 22.16 -17.14
CA GLY A 619 0.17 22.76 -15.82
C GLY A 619 1.43 23.51 -15.39
N SER A 620 2.62 22.92 -15.63
CA SER A 620 3.92 23.53 -15.35
C SER A 620 4.13 24.85 -16.11
N LEU A 621 3.81 24.87 -17.41
CA LEU A 621 3.90 26.07 -18.25
C LEU A 621 2.94 27.15 -17.76
N TYR A 622 1.69 26.79 -17.49
CA TYR A 622 0.68 27.74 -16.99
C TYR A 622 1.10 28.38 -15.67
N LEU A 623 1.61 27.58 -14.71
CA LEU A 623 2.12 28.11 -13.45
C LEU A 623 3.29 29.06 -13.68
N ALA A 624 4.30 28.61 -14.45
CA ALA A 624 5.50 29.38 -14.71
C ALA A 624 5.21 30.73 -15.36
N GLU A 625 4.31 30.80 -16.33
CA GLU A 625 3.91 32.05 -16.98
C GLU A 625 3.42 33.11 -15.97
N LYS A 626 2.68 32.69 -14.94
CA LYS A 626 2.11 33.60 -13.93
C LYS A 626 3.10 34.00 -12.84
N ILE A 627 4.08 33.14 -12.54
CA ILE A 627 5.03 33.39 -11.44
C ILE A 627 6.41 33.83 -11.91
N ALA A 628 6.73 33.72 -13.20
CA ALA A 628 8.04 34.06 -13.78
C ALA A 628 8.51 35.48 -13.45
N PRO A 629 7.68 36.53 -13.50
CA PRO A 629 8.12 37.88 -13.12
C PRO A 629 8.61 37.98 -11.67
N ARG A 630 8.17 37.08 -10.79
CA ARG A 630 8.61 37.03 -9.38
C ARG A 630 9.86 36.18 -9.18
N ILE A 631 10.28 35.43 -10.21
CA ILE A 631 11.43 34.52 -10.18
C ILE A 631 12.62 35.13 -10.93
N PHE A 632 12.40 35.62 -12.15
CA PHE A 632 13.44 36.04 -13.08
C PHE A 632 13.80 37.53 -12.97
N ASP A 633 12.83 38.37 -12.60
CA ASP A 633 13.06 39.79 -12.29
C ASP A 633 13.58 39.97 -10.85
#